data_AF-A0A401S7E6-F1
#
_entry.id   AF-A0A401S7E6-F1
#
_cell.length_a   1.000
_cell.length_b   1.000
_cell.length_c   1.000
_cell.angle_alpha   90.00
_cell.angle_beta   90.00
_cell.angle_gamma   90.00
#
_symmetry.space_group_name_H-M   'P 1'
#
loop_
_entity.id
_entity.type
_entity.pdbx_description
1 polymer ?
#
loop_
_entity_poly.entity_id
_entity_poly.type
_entity_poly.pdbx_seq_one_letter_code
_entity_poly.pdbx_strand_id
1 'polypeptide(L)'
;MAEDFGFFSSDNGTTGSAEEDPAAAFLAQQESEIAGIENDEGFSILDGGEVPSALPGHSSHDTGGGFEEELTAVNGEVYQESNCPNDSYAAIARADRLSQEPESIRKWREEQITRLENLDAASRKAEMEWKEKAKKELEEWYIRQNEQLEKIKKNNRAAEEAFVQDCNEDTPGTEWERVARLCDFNPKTNKQSKDVSRMRSVLISLKQSPLVR
;
A
#
# COMPACT_ATOMS: atom_id res chain seq x y z
N MET A 1 14.34 17.89 -41.78
CA MET A 1 15.56 17.60 -42.56
C MET A 1 16.61 17.20 -41.53
N ALA A 2 16.76 15.90 -41.28
CA ALA A 2 17.78 15.02 -41.90
C ALA A 2 19.06 15.06 -41.02
N GLU A 3 19.66 13.99 -40.47
CA GLU A 3 19.63 12.54 -40.73
C GLU A 3 20.03 11.71 -39.49
N ASP A 4 19.89 10.41 -39.70
CA ASP A 4 19.99 9.23 -38.85
C ASP A 4 21.36 8.52 -39.03
N PHE A 5 21.69 7.59 -38.12
CA PHE A 5 22.74 6.55 -38.15
C PHE A 5 24.23 6.89 -38.32
N GLY A 6 25.04 6.38 -37.37
CA GLY A 6 26.50 6.34 -37.50
C GLY A 6 27.21 5.52 -36.42
N PHE A 7 26.84 4.26 -36.29
CA PHE A 7 27.55 3.21 -35.55
C PHE A 7 29.05 3.18 -35.90
N PHE A 8 29.93 3.44 -34.92
CA PHE A 8 31.33 3.01 -34.98
C PHE A 8 31.64 2.17 -33.73
N SER A 9 31.52 0.85 -33.89
CA SER A 9 32.27 -0.09 -33.08
C SER A 9 33.76 0.19 -33.21
N SER A 10 34.44 0.43 -32.10
CA SER A 10 35.82 0.03 -31.92
C SER A 10 35.93 -0.78 -30.63
N ASP A 11 36.20 -2.05 -30.84
CA ASP A 11 36.39 -3.10 -29.85
C ASP A 11 37.79 -3.00 -29.21
N ASN A 12 37.78 -3.14 -27.88
CA ASN A 12 38.74 -3.77 -26.98
C ASN A 12 40.24 -3.38 -26.93
N GLY A 13 40.70 -3.09 -25.71
CA GLY A 13 42.12 -2.92 -25.37
C GLY A 13 42.41 -2.66 -23.89
N THR A 14 42.00 -3.58 -23.01
CA THR A 14 42.51 -3.92 -21.66
C THR A 14 43.53 -2.99 -20.95
N THR A 15 43.16 -2.54 -19.73
CA THR A 15 43.95 -2.29 -18.49
C THR A 15 43.06 -1.37 -17.61
N GLY A 16 42.78 -1.56 -16.33
CA GLY A 16 43.20 -2.43 -15.26
C GLY A 16 42.58 -1.82 -13.98
N SER A 17 42.07 -2.67 -13.09
CA SER A 17 41.54 -2.34 -11.76
C SER A 17 40.31 -1.42 -11.70
N ALA A 18 39.17 -2.03 -11.41
CA ALA A 18 38.11 -1.40 -10.64
C ALA A 18 38.71 -0.93 -9.30
N GLU A 19 38.97 0.37 -9.16
CA GLU A 19 38.99 0.98 -7.83
C GLU A 19 37.53 1.12 -7.42
N GLU A 20 36.98 0.05 -6.84
CA GLU A 20 35.79 0.15 -6.01
C GLU A 20 36.12 1.10 -4.86
N ASP A 21 35.47 2.28 -4.87
CA ASP A 21 35.50 3.21 -3.76
C ASP A 21 35.17 2.42 -2.46
N PRO A 22 36.04 2.43 -1.44
CA PRO A 22 35.78 1.71 -0.20
C PRO A 22 34.45 2.12 0.47
N ALA A 23 33.95 3.33 0.19
CA ALA A 23 32.62 3.76 0.63
C ALA A 23 31.49 3.06 -0.15
N ALA A 24 31.67 2.83 -1.45
CA ALA A 24 30.70 2.11 -2.29
C ALA A 24 30.62 0.62 -1.91
N ALA A 25 31.76 -0.01 -1.62
CA ALA A 25 31.80 -1.39 -1.13
C ALA A 25 31.07 -1.55 0.21
N PHE A 26 31.22 -0.58 1.12
CA PHE A 26 30.53 -0.57 2.41
C PHE A 26 29.00 -0.39 2.27
N LEU A 27 28.55 0.50 1.38
CA LEU A 27 27.12 0.68 1.11
C LEU A 27 26.50 -0.57 0.47
N ALA A 28 27.19 -1.22 -0.47
CA ALA A 28 26.73 -2.47 -1.07
C ALA A 28 26.68 -3.62 -0.05
N GLN A 29 27.62 -3.65 0.91
CA GLN A 29 27.61 -4.61 2.00
C GLN A 29 26.42 -4.36 2.96
N GLN A 30 26.13 -3.11 3.32
CA GLN A 30 24.96 -2.75 4.13
C GLN A 30 23.63 -3.08 3.42
N GLU A 31 23.55 -2.84 2.11
CA GLU A 31 22.36 -3.11 1.31
C GLU A 31 22.07 -4.63 1.22
N SER A 32 23.11 -5.44 1.06
CA SER A 32 22.98 -6.91 1.06
C SER A 32 22.67 -7.51 2.44
N GLU A 33 23.13 -6.88 3.53
CA GLU A 33 22.78 -7.27 4.90
C GLU A 33 21.29 -6.98 5.21
N ILE A 34 20.75 -5.85 4.74
CA ILE A 34 19.32 -5.51 4.88
C ILE A 34 18.43 -6.42 4.02
N ALA A 35 18.85 -6.72 2.78
CA ALA A 35 18.10 -7.61 1.89
C ALA A 35 17.99 -9.06 2.41
N GLY A 36 18.90 -9.48 3.29
CA GLY A 36 18.84 -10.77 3.97
C GLY A 36 17.70 -10.90 5.00
N ILE A 37 17.17 -9.77 5.50
CA ILE A 37 16.12 -9.74 6.53
C ILE A 37 14.71 -9.75 5.89
N GLU A 38 14.56 -9.26 4.66
CA GLU A 38 13.27 -9.27 3.94
C GLU A 38 12.86 -10.67 3.45
N ASN A 39 13.81 -11.59 3.33
CA ASN A 39 13.59 -12.95 2.85
C ASN A 39 13.47 -14.01 3.95
N ASP A 40 13.52 -13.61 5.23
CA ASP A 40 13.28 -14.52 6.35
C ASP A 40 11.77 -14.54 6.66
N GLU A 41 11.15 -15.72 6.50
CA GLU A 41 9.71 -15.98 6.49
C GLU A 41 9.01 -15.78 7.86
N GLY A 42 9.26 -14.66 8.55
CA GLY A 42 8.73 -14.36 9.88
C GLY A 42 7.44 -13.52 9.90
N PHE A 43 7.00 -12.97 8.76
CA PHE A 43 5.82 -12.07 8.71
C PHE A 43 4.54 -12.71 8.13
N SER A 44 4.52 -14.03 7.90
CA SER A 44 3.33 -14.76 7.41
C SER A 44 2.34 -15.19 8.50
N ILE A 45 2.44 -14.66 9.73
CA ILE A 45 1.57 -15.03 10.87
C ILE A 45 0.32 -14.16 11.05
N LEU A 46 -0.03 -13.27 10.10
CA LEU A 46 -1.22 -12.41 10.22
C LEU A 46 -2.45 -12.86 9.40
N ASP A 47 -2.45 -14.05 8.80
CA ASP A 47 -3.59 -14.60 8.03
C ASP A 47 -4.46 -15.62 8.79
N GLY A 48 -4.15 -15.94 10.05
CA GLY A 48 -4.89 -16.94 10.83
C GLY A 48 -5.24 -16.45 12.24
N GLY A 49 -6.47 -15.96 12.43
CA GLY A 49 -6.93 -15.41 13.71
C GLY A 49 -7.08 -16.43 14.84
N GLU A 50 -6.02 -16.67 15.61
CA GLU A 50 -6.09 -17.25 16.96
C GLU A 50 -5.10 -16.56 17.92
N VAL A 51 -5.60 -16.13 19.08
CA VAL A 51 -4.86 -15.41 20.12
C VAL A 51 -4.56 -16.37 21.28
N PRO A 52 -3.28 -16.65 21.64
CA PRO A 52 -2.99 -17.34 22.89
C PRO A 52 -3.01 -16.35 24.06
N SER A 53 -3.90 -16.63 25.00
CA SER A 53 -4.03 -15.93 26.28
C SER A 53 -2.96 -16.42 27.27
N ALA A 54 -1.99 -15.58 27.63
CA ALA A 54 -1.23 -15.69 28.88
C ALA A 54 -0.31 -14.47 29.10
N LEU A 55 -0.80 -13.47 29.82
CA LEU A 55 0.04 -12.47 30.50
C LEU A 55 -0.27 -12.55 32.00
N PRO A 56 0.66 -12.97 32.87
CA PRO A 56 0.59 -12.65 34.28
C PRO A 56 1.17 -11.26 34.50
N GLY A 57 0.34 -10.35 34.99
CA GLY A 57 0.76 -9.00 35.36
C GLY A 57 1.68 -8.97 36.57
N HIS A 58 2.46 -7.89 36.67
CA HIS A 58 2.83 -7.36 37.98
C HIS A 58 2.69 -5.84 38.02
N SER A 59 2.17 -5.41 39.16
CA SER A 59 1.62 -4.11 39.46
C SER A 59 2.69 -3.04 39.64
N SER A 60 2.27 -1.81 39.32
CA SER A 60 2.67 -0.54 39.91
C SER A 60 3.35 -0.58 41.30
N HIS A 61 4.52 0.05 41.43
CA HIS A 61 4.95 0.87 42.57
C HIS A 61 6.25 1.62 42.17
N ASP A 62 6.20 2.90 41.81
CA ASP A 62 6.56 4.04 42.67
C ASP A 62 7.86 3.88 43.47
N THR A 63 8.85 4.70 43.16
CA THR A 63 9.61 5.62 44.05
C THR A 63 10.99 5.89 43.46
N GLY A 64 11.34 7.18 43.44
CA GLY A 64 12.47 7.71 42.68
C GLY A 64 13.85 7.52 43.30
N GLY A 65 14.81 8.14 42.64
CA GLY A 65 16.17 8.29 43.16
C GLY A 65 17.23 8.05 42.10
N GLY A 66 17.54 9.11 41.34
CA GLY A 66 18.91 9.48 40.96
C GLY A 66 19.74 8.58 40.05
N PHE A 67 20.62 9.27 39.33
CA PHE A 67 21.89 8.80 38.78
C PHE A 67 21.90 8.40 37.29
N GLU A 68 22.35 9.40 36.52
CA GLU A 68 23.27 9.30 35.37
C GLU A 68 22.72 8.82 34.02
N GLU A 69 22.34 9.85 33.25
CA GLU A 69 22.28 9.91 31.79
C GLU A 69 23.67 9.60 31.21
N GLU A 70 23.82 8.37 30.71
CA GLU A 70 24.96 7.93 29.91
C GLU A 70 24.90 8.60 28.52
N LEU A 71 25.35 9.85 28.45
CA LEU A 71 25.65 10.55 27.20
C LEU A 71 27.01 10.09 26.69
N THR A 72 27.02 9.06 25.85
CA THR A 72 28.22 8.62 25.13
C THR A 72 28.64 9.71 24.12
N ALA A 73 29.53 10.59 24.56
CA ALA A 73 30.23 11.55 23.73
C ALA A 73 31.20 10.82 22.78
N VAL A 74 30.78 10.61 21.53
CA VAL A 74 31.70 10.31 20.42
C VAL A 74 32.14 11.64 19.82
N ASN A 75 33.46 11.83 19.78
CA ASN A 75 34.22 13.05 19.50
C ASN A 75 34.22 14.11 20.62
N GLY A 76 35.24 13.99 21.47
CA GLY A 76 35.49 14.92 22.56
C GLY A 76 35.77 16.34 22.07
N GLU A 77 34.92 17.27 22.50
CA GLU A 77 35.29 18.50 23.21
C GLU A 77 34.15 18.84 24.18
N VAL A 78 34.29 18.42 25.44
CA VAL A 78 33.51 18.98 26.54
C VAL A 78 34.26 20.23 27.00
N TYR A 79 33.80 21.40 26.57
CA TYR A 79 34.05 22.64 27.30
C TYR A 79 32.73 23.09 27.92
N GLN A 80 32.58 22.73 29.20
CA GLN A 80 31.62 23.35 30.08
C GLN A 80 32.25 24.62 30.63
N GLU A 81 31.76 25.79 30.22
CA GLU A 81 31.80 26.97 31.09
C GLU A 81 30.68 27.97 30.77
N SER A 82 29.69 27.94 31.67
CA SER A 82 29.04 29.11 32.31
C SER A 82 28.56 30.30 31.47
N ASN A 83 27.26 30.61 31.61
CA ASN A 83 26.63 31.91 31.35
C ASN A 83 27.59 33.11 31.45
N CYS A 84 27.83 33.81 30.34
CA CYS A 84 28.34 35.18 30.35
C CYS A 84 27.39 36.10 29.55
N PRO A 85 27.04 37.29 30.07
CA PRO A 85 26.15 38.24 29.40
C PRO A 85 26.70 38.71 28.05
N ASN A 86 25.91 38.49 26.99
CA ASN A 86 26.13 38.93 25.60
C ASN A 86 27.50 38.51 25.01
N ASP A 87 27.46 37.41 24.25
CA ASP A 87 28.49 36.88 23.36
C ASP A 87 28.85 37.85 22.21
N SER A 88 29.17 39.08 22.58
CA SER A 88 29.63 40.13 21.68
C SER A 88 31.02 39.81 21.16
N TYR A 89 31.87 39.18 21.96
CA TYR A 89 33.22 38.83 21.54
C TYR A 89 33.26 37.67 20.53
N ALA A 90 32.52 36.55 20.72
CA ALA A 90 32.46 35.54 19.66
C ALA A 90 31.61 36.02 18.47
N ALA A 91 30.65 36.93 18.69
CA ALA A 91 29.96 37.61 17.60
C ALA A 91 30.85 38.56 16.77
N ILE A 92 31.83 39.22 17.39
CA ILE A 92 32.84 40.04 16.73
C ILE A 92 33.89 39.13 16.07
N ALA A 93 34.34 38.07 16.72
CA ALA A 93 35.31 37.12 16.16
C ALA A 93 34.77 36.38 14.93
N ARG A 94 33.49 35.97 14.94
CA ARG A 94 32.84 35.41 13.74
C ARG A 94 32.70 36.44 12.63
N ALA A 95 32.40 37.70 12.95
CA ALA A 95 32.28 38.77 11.96
C ALA A 95 33.64 39.13 11.35
N ASP A 96 34.70 39.17 12.15
CA ASP A 96 36.06 39.45 11.70
C ASP A 96 36.59 38.31 10.81
N ARG A 97 36.33 37.05 11.20
CA ARG A 97 36.57 35.87 10.36
C ARG A 97 35.84 35.95 9.02
N LEU A 98 34.56 36.31 9.02
CA LEU A 98 33.79 36.50 7.78
C LEU A 98 34.34 37.63 6.91
N SER A 99 34.89 38.69 7.51
CA SER A 99 35.50 39.80 6.77
C SER A 99 36.86 39.46 6.13
N GLN A 100 37.56 38.47 6.68
CA GLN A 100 38.85 37.96 6.19
C GLN A 100 38.71 36.69 5.32
N GLU A 101 37.49 36.18 5.12
CA GLU A 101 37.25 34.96 4.35
C GLU A 101 37.51 35.21 2.84
N PRO A 102 38.33 34.39 2.17
CA PRO A 102 38.52 34.48 0.72
C PRO A 102 37.22 34.29 -0.06
N GLU A 103 37.02 35.09 -1.12
CA GLU A 103 35.82 35.05 -1.98
C GLU A 103 35.52 33.65 -2.56
N SER A 104 36.53 32.79 -2.73
CA SER A 104 36.35 31.40 -3.16
C SER A 104 35.59 30.55 -2.13
N ILE A 105 35.85 30.74 -0.83
CA ILE A 105 35.18 30.03 0.26
C ILE A 105 33.75 30.55 0.42
N ARG A 106 33.53 31.86 0.24
CA ARG A 106 32.19 32.47 0.25
C ARG A 106 31.30 31.84 -0.83
N LYS A 107 31.79 31.84 -2.08
CA LYS A 107 31.07 31.21 -3.21
C LYS A 107 30.81 29.73 -2.97
N TRP A 108 31.79 28.99 -2.45
CA TRP A 108 31.60 27.57 -2.15
C TRP A 108 30.51 27.34 -1.10
N ARG A 109 30.45 28.13 -0.02
CA ARG A 109 29.36 28.03 0.97
C ARG A 109 28.00 28.36 0.37
N GLU A 110 27.92 29.41 -0.44
CA GLU A 110 26.69 29.80 -1.13
C GLU A 110 26.21 28.68 -2.07
N GLU A 111 27.12 28.06 -2.82
CA GLU A 111 26.84 26.92 -3.69
C GLU A 111 26.38 25.68 -2.89
N GLN A 112 27.01 25.39 -1.75
CA GLN A 112 26.61 24.27 -0.89
C GLN A 112 25.24 24.50 -0.23
N ILE A 113 24.99 25.70 0.29
CA ILE A 113 23.70 26.07 0.86
C ILE A 113 22.61 25.94 -0.20
N THR A 114 22.85 26.48 -1.40
CA THR A 114 21.91 26.39 -2.53
C THR A 114 21.67 24.94 -2.94
N ARG A 115 22.72 24.12 -2.99
CA ARG A 115 22.60 22.68 -3.29
C ARG A 115 21.75 21.97 -2.24
N LEU A 116 21.98 22.24 -0.95
CA LEU A 116 21.22 21.64 0.14
C LEU A 116 19.74 22.07 0.07
N GLU A 117 19.47 23.35 -0.15
CA GLU A 117 18.11 23.87 -0.31
C GLU A 117 17.39 23.22 -1.50
N ASN A 118 18.08 22.98 -2.61
CA ASN A 118 17.53 22.26 -3.75
C ASN A 118 17.19 20.80 -3.41
N LEU A 119 18.05 20.11 -2.64
CA LEU A 119 17.77 18.74 -2.18
C LEU A 119 16.56 18.71 -1.23
N ASP A 120 16.48 19.64 -0.28
CA ASP A 120 15.36 19.74 0.66
C ASP A 120 14.05 20.08 -0.06
N ALA A 121 14.10 20.96 -1.07
CA ALA A 121 12.95 21.28 -1.92
C ALA A 121 12.49 20.08 -2.76
N ALA A 122 13.43 19.33 -3.34
CA ALA A 122 13.13 18.12 -4.10
C ALA A 122 12.50 17.03 -3.20
N SER A 123 13.05 16.83 -1.99
CA SER A 123 12.52 15.88 -1.02
C SER A 123 11.08 16.25 -0.60
N ARG A 124 10.84 17.52 -0.26
CA ARG A 124 9.48 18.00 0.06
C ARG A 124 8.51 17.84 -1.10
N LYS A 125 8.95 18.07 -2.34
CA LYS A 125 8.12 17.89 -3.54
C LYS A 125 7.74 16.42 -3.73
N ALA A 126 8.71 15.50 -3.61
CA ALA A 126 8.47 14.07 -3.72
C ALA A 126 7.50 13.57 -2.64
N GLU A 127 7.66 14.04 -1.40
CA GLU A 127 6.75 13.69 -0.29
C GLU A 127 5.31 14.18 -0.56
N MET A 128 5.15 15.41 -1.05
CA MET A 128 3.84 15.94 -1.43
C MET A 128 3.22 15.13 -2.58
N GLU A 129 3.99 14.81 -3.62
CA GLU A 129 3.52 14.00 -4.75
C GLU A 129 3.10 12.60 -4.31
N TRP A 130 3.83 11.96 -3.40
CA TRP A 130 3.46 10.66 -2.84
C TRP A 130 2.22 10.73 -1.96
N LYS A 131 2.06 11.77 -1.15
CA LYS A 131 0.84 12.01 -0.36
C LYS A 131 -0.37 12.23 -1.26
N GLU A 132 -0.24 13.04 -2.31
CA GLU A 132 -1.31 13.28 -3.28
C GLU A 132 -1.67 12.00 -4.04
N LYS A 133 -0.66 11.22 -4.46
CA LYS A 133 -0.89 9.94 -5.12
C LYS A 133 -1.62 8.94 -4.23
N ALA A 134 -1.19 8.80 -2.97
CA ALA A 134 -1.85 7.92 -2.00
C ALA A 134 -3.29 8.36 -1.72
N LYS A 135 -3.53 9.66 -1.58
CA LYS A 135 -4.89 10.20 -1.41
C LYS A 135 -5.77 9.92 -2.63
N LYS A 136 -5.24 10.15 -3.83
CA LYS A 136 -5.96 9.89 -5.09
C LYS A 136 -6.30 8.41 -5.24
N GLU A 137 -5.37 7.51 -4.95
CA GLU A 137 -5.60 6.07 -5.01
C GLU A 137 -6.69 5.61 -4.03
N LEU A 138 -6.71 6.19 -2.83
CA LEU A 138 -7.77 5.95 -1.85
C LEU A 138 -9.14 6.44 -2.35
N GLU A 139 -9.21 7.64 -2.93
CA GLU A 139 -10.43 8.17 -3.54
C GLU A 139 -10.90 7.30 -4.71
N GLU A 140 -10.00 6.88 -5.60
CA GLU A 140 -10.30 5.97 -6.70
C GLU A 140 -10.79 4.60 -6.22
N TRP A 141 -10.28 4.11 -5.08
CA TRP A 141 -10.78 2.90 -4.45
C TRP A 141 -12.24 3.07 -3.96
N TYR A 142 -12.55 4.17 -3.26
CA TYR A 142 -13.92 4.44 -2.81
C TYR A 142 -14.89 4.58 -3.98
N ILE A 143 -14.49 5.26 -5.05
CA ILE A 143 -15.31 5.38 -6.27
C ILE A 143 -15.59 3.99 -6.85
N ARG A 144 -14.57 3.16 -7.05
CA ARG A 144 -14.74 1.79 -7.56
C ARG A 144 -15.64 0.95 -6.66
N GLN A 145 -15.46 1.01 -5.34
CA GLN A 145 -16.32 0.29 -4.39
C GLN A 145 -17.78 0.72 -4.51
N ASN A 146 -18.02 2.03 -4.54
CA ASN A 146 -19.37 2.57 -4.65
C ASN A 146 -20.02 2.20 -6.00
N GLU A 147 -19.27 2.26 -7.11
CA GLU A 147 -19.72 1.81 -8.42
C GLU A 147 -20.10 0.32 -8.43
N GLN A 148 -19.27 -0.54 -7.81
CA GLN A 148 -19.59 -1.97 -7.68
C GLN A 148 -20.86 -2.19 -6.86
N LEU A 149 -21.00 -1.50 -5.73
CA LEU A 149 -22.20 -1.57 -4.90
C LEU A 149 -23.45 -1.10 -5.66
N GLU A 150 -23.37 0.02 -6.37
CA GLU A 150 -24.49 0.52 -7.18
C GLU A 150 -24.83 -0.42 -8.33
N LYS A 151 -23.83 -1.04 -8.97
CA LYS A 151 -24.04 -2.07 -9.98
C LYS A 151 -24.76 -3.29 -9.40
N ILE A 152 -24.35 -3.76 -8.22
CA ILE A 152 -25.00 -4.88 -7.52
C ILE A 152 -26.44 -4.52 -7.16
N LYS A 153 -26.69 -3.33 -6.59
CA LYS A 153 -28.05 -2.86 -6.27
C LYS A 153 -28.94 -2.79 -7.51
N LYS A 154 -28.42 -2.24 -8.62
CA LYS A 154 -29.15 -2.17 -9.90
C LYS A 154 -29.46 -3.56 -10.45
N ASN A 155 -28.49 -4.47 -10.43
CA ASN A 155 -28.69 -5.85 -10.88
C ASN A 155 -29.73 -6.57 -10.02
N ASN A 156 -29.67 -6.44 -8.70
CA ASN A 156 -30.65 -7.02 -7.78
C ASN A 156 -32.06 -6.44 -8.01
N ARG A 157 -32.16 -5.12 -8.22
CA ARG A 157 -33.43 -4.47 -8.53
C ARG A 157 -34.00 -4.96 -9.87
N ALA A 158 -33.18 -5.03 -10.91
CA ALA A 158 -33.60 -5.52 -12.22
C ALA A 158 -33.99 -7.00 -12.18
N ALA A 159 -33.25 -7.83 -11.42
CA ALA A 159 -33.58 -9.24 -11.22
C ALA A 159 -34.91 -9.40 -10.47
N GLU A 160 -35.16 -8.58 -9.45
CA GLU A 160 -36.44 -8.56 -8.72
C GLU A 160 -37.59 -8.09 -9.61
N GLU A 161 -37.40 -7.00 -10.37
CA GLU A 161 -38.41 -6.51 -11.32
C GLU A 161 -38.75 -7.57 -12.38
N ALA A 162 -37.73 -8.26 -12.92
CA ALA A 162 -37.93 -9.35 -13.87
C ALA A 162 -38.63 -10.56 -13.22
N PHE A 163 -38.27 -10.90 -11.98
CA PHE A 163 -38.92 -11.98 -11.23
C PHE A 163 -40.40 -11.66 -10.95
N VAL A 164 -40.70 -10.45 -10.51
CA VAL A 164 -42.06 -9.97 -10.26
C VAL A 164 -42.87 -9.95 -11.55
N GLN A 165 -42.26 -9.52 -12.67
CA GLN A 165 -42.90 -9.55 -13.98
C GLN A 165 -43.24 -10.99 -14.42
N ASP A 166 -42.28 -11.92 -14.34
CA ASP A 166 -42.47 -13.34 -14.70
C ASP A 166 -43.50 -14.05 -13.80
N CYS A 167 -43.63 -13.61 -12.54
CA CYS A 167 -44.64 -14.11 -11.60
C CYS A 167 -46.04 -13.53 -11.87
N ASN A 168 -46.14 -12.24 -12.16
CA ASN A 168 -47.42 -11.53 -12.36
C ASN A 168 -47.96 -11.64 -13.80
N GLU A 169 -47.19 -12.21 -14.73
CA GLU A 169 -47.65 -12.47 -16.10
C GLU A 169 -48.73 -13.58 -16.11
N ASP A 170 -49.98 -13.16 -15.91
CA ASP A 170 -51.19 -13.98 -15.95
C ASP A 170 -51.76 -14.05 -17.38
N THR A 171 -50.97 -14.57 -18.32
CA THR A 171 -51.45 -14.87 -19.67
C THR A 171 -52.29 -16.17 -19.65
N PRO A 172 -53.56 -16.15 -20.10
CA PRO A 172 -54.38 -17.36 -20.15
C PRO A 172 -53.71 -18.46 -20.99
N GLY A 173 -53.59 -19.68 -20.44
CA GLY A 173 -52.95 -20.82 -21.11
C GLY A 173 -51.53 -21.16 -20.61
N THR A 174 -50.88 -20.30 -19.81
CA THR A 174 -49.53 -20.53 -19.25
C THR A 174 -49.54 -21.05 -17.81
N GLU A 175 -50.70 -21.40 -17.24
CA GLU A 175 -50.83 -21.74 -15.82
C GLU A 175 -49.96 -22.95 -15.42
N TRP A 176 -49.94 -24.01 -16.23
CA TRP A 176 -49.11 -25.19 -15.98
C TRP A 176 -47.61 -24.93 -16.20
N GLU A 177 -47.26 -23.97 -17.05
CA GLU A 177 -45.88 -23.54 -17.23
C GLU A 177 -45.36 -22.81 -15.98
N ARG A 178 -46.19 -21.97 -15.35
CA ARG A 178 -45.88 -21.34 -14.05
C ARG A 178 -45.72 -22.36 -12.93
N VAL A 179 -46.65 -23.31 -12.81
CA VAL A 179 -46.55 -24.39 -11.81
C VAL A 179 -45.27 -25.21 -12.02
N ALA A 180 -44.92 -25.51 -13.28
CA ALA A 180 -43.71 -26.25 -13.59
C ALA A 180 -42.41 -25.46 -13.30
N ARG A 181 -42.39 -24.13 -13.45
CA ARG A 181 -41.24 -23.29 -13.08
C ARG A 181 -40.91 -23.36 -11.58
N LEU A 182 -41.93 -23.50 -10.73
CA LEU A 182 -41.77 -23.64 -9.28
C LEU A 182 -41.38 -25.06 -8.83
N CYS A 183 -41.49 -26.04 -9.73
CA CYS A 183 -41.18 -27.43 -9.44
C CYS A 183 -39.74 -27.78 -9.84
N ASP A 184 -38.93 -28.24 -8.89
CA ASP A 184 -37.59 -28.73 -9.19
C ASP A 184 -37.65 -30.12 -9.85
N PHE A 185 -37.46 -30.15 -11.18
CA PHE A 185 -37.43 -31.37 -11.97
C PHE A 185 -36.05 -32.06 -12.02
N ASN A 186 -35.02 -31.52 -11.36
CA ASN A 186 -33.71 -32.14 -11.34
C ASN A 186 -33.75 -33.51 -10.61
N PRO A 187 -33.37 -34.62 -11.27
CA PRO A 187 -33.38 -35.94 -10.63
C PRO A 187 -32.33 -36.07 -9.52
N LYS A 188 -31.30 -35.21 -9.50
CA LYS A 188 -30.20 -35.27 -8.51
C LYS A 188 -30.53 -34.58 -7.18
N THR A 189 -31.46 -33.64 -7.18
CA THR A 189 -31.88 -32.89 -5.97
C THR A 189 -33.01 -33.60 -5.22
N ASN A 190 -33.57 -34.67 -5.80
CA ASN A 190 -34.68 -35.42 -5.22
C ASN A 190 -34.22 -36.32 -4.07
N LYS A 191 -34.02 -35.72 -2.89
CA LYS A 191 -33.71 -36.41 -1.62
C LYS A 191 -34.98 -36.84 -0.85
N GLN A 192 -36.12 -36.94 -1.53
CA GLN A 192 -37.40 -37.21 -0.87
C GLN A 192 -37.57 -38.72 -0.62
N SER A 193 -38.11 -39.08 0.54
CA SER A 193 -38.38 -40.49 0.91
C SER A 193 -39.60 -41.10 0.21
N LYS A 194 -40.40 -40.28 -0.48
CA LYS A 194 -41.61 -40.70 -1.19
C LYS A 194 -41.37 -40.66 -2.70
N ASP A 195 -41.85 -41.68 -3.39
CA ASP A 195 -41.83 -41.70 -4.85
C ASP A 195 -42.83 -40.68 -5.42
N VAL A 196 -42.28 -39.60 -5.99
CA VAL A 196 -43.01 -38.52 -6.63
C VAL A 196 -43.02 -38.64 -8.16
N SER A 197 -42.54 -39.75 -8.73
CA SER A 197 -42.38 -39.93 -10.18
C SER A 197 -43.69 -39.75 -10.95
N ARG A 198 -44.80 -40.30 -10.43
CA ARG A 198 -46.13 -40.13 -11.05
C ARG A 198 -46.57 -38.66 -11.05
N MET A 199 -46.40 -37.96 -9.94
CA MET A 199 -46.76 -36.54 -9.84
C MET A 199 -45.91 -35.69 -10.79
N ARG A 200 -44.59 -35.94 -10.85
CA ARG A 200 -43.67 -35.25 -11.77
C ARG A 200 -44.07 -35.48 -13.22
N SER A 201 -44.41 -36.71 -13.59
CA SER A 201 -44.89 -37.04 -14.94
C SER A 201 -46.18 -36.29 -15.31
N VAL A 202 -47.15 -36.22 -14.39
CA VAL A 202 -48.39 -35.46 -14.61
C VAL A 202 -48.10 -33.96 -14.80
N LEU A 203 -47.27 -33.35 -13.96
CA LEU A 203 -46.91 -31.94 -14.06
C LEU A 203 -46.17 -31.60 -15.37
N ILE A 204 -45.25 -32.48 -15.81
CA ILE A 204 -44.55 -32.32 -17.10
C ILE A 204 -45.53 -32.44 -18.28
N SER A 205 -46.45 -33.41 -18.23
CA SER A 205 -47.47 -33.58 -19.27
C SER A 205 -48.37 -32.35 -19.39
N LEU A 206 -48.79 -31.78 -18.24
CA LEU A 206 -49.66 -30.59 -18.23
C LEU A 206 -48.93 -29.33 -18.71
N LYS A 207 -47.61 -29.25 -18.52
CA LYS A 207 -46.76 -28.21 -19.13
C LYS A 207 -46.70 -28.34 -20.66
N GLN A 208 -46.53 -29.55 -21.18
CA GLN A 208 -46.38 -29.81 -22.63
C GLN A 208 -47.70 -29.77 -23.40
N SER A 209 -48.80 -30.13 -22.74
CA SER A 209 -50.13 -30.17 -23.33
C SER A 209 -51.13 -29.62 -22.30
N PRO A 210 -51.33 -28.30 -22.31
CA PRO A 210 -52.31 -27.65 -21.45
C PRO A 210 -53.71 -28.22 -21.71
N LEU A 211 -54.52 -28.29 -20.66
CA LEU A 211 -55.92 -28.70 -20.80
C LEU A 211 -56.64 -27.67 -21.66
N VAL A 212 -57.17 -28.12 -22.80
CA VAL A 212 -58.05 -27.29 -23.65
C VAL A 212 -59.29 -26.96 -22.82
N ARG A 213 -59.54 -25.67 -22.58
CA ARG A 213 -60.77 -25.18 -21.94
C ARG A 213 -61.88 -25.02 -22.97
#